data_AF-I1Q615-F1
#
_entry.id   AF-I1Q615-F1
#
_cell.length_a   1.000
_cell.length_b   1.000
_cell.length_c   1.000
_cell.angle_alpha   90.00
_cell.angle_beta   90.00
_cell.angle_gamma   90.00
#
_symmetry.space_group_name_H-M   'P 1'
#
loop_
_entity.id
_entity.type
_entity.pdbx_description
1 polymer ?
#
loop_
_entity_poly.entity_id
_entity_poly.type
_entity_poly.pdbx_seq_one_letter_code
_entity_poly.pdbx_strand_id
1 'polypeptide(L)' 'QYMVFSCADSRVCPSVTMGLEPGEAFTVRNIANMVPAYCKIKHAGVGSAIEYAVCALKVELIVVIGHSRCGGIKALLS' A
#
# COMPACT_ATOMS: atom_id res chain seq x y z
N GLN A 1 -7.81 10.65 8.04
CA GLN A 1 -8.10 9.78 6.87
C GLN A 1 -6.77 9.24 6.31
N TYR A 2 -6.61 7.91 6.17
CA TYR A 2 -5.32 7.27 5.88
C TYR A 2 -5.18 6.81 4.42
N MET A 3 -3.95 6.72 3.93
CA MET A 3 -3.60 5.83 2.81
C MET A 3 -2.71 4.69 3.33
N VAL A 4 -3.01 3.45 2.94
CA VAL A 4 -2.25 2.28 3.41
C VAL A 4 -1.72 1.46 2.23
N PHE A 5 -0.40 1.29 2.17
CA PHE A 5 0.26 0.27 1.34
C PHE A 5 0.46 -1.00 2.16
N SER A 6 -0.10 -2.12 1.71
CA SER A 6 0.07 -3.43 2.35
C SER A 6 0.38 -4.51 1.33
N CYS A 7 0.87 -5.66 1.80
CA CYS A 7 1.19 -6.76 0.91
C CYS A 7 -0.10 -7.40 0.38
N ALA A 8 -0.07 -7.88 -0.86
CA ALA A 8 -1.13 -8.69 -1.46
C ALA A 8 -1.32 -10.06 -0.78
N ASP A 9 -0.45 -10.43 0.15
CA ASP A 9 -0.52 -11.63 0.95
C ASP A 9 -1.87 -11.74 1.70
N SER A 10 -2.56 -12.86 1.53
CA SER A 10 -3.92 -13.07 2.05
C SER A 10 -4.01 -13.04 3.58
N ARG A 11 -2.88 -13.22 4.29
CA ARG A 11 -2.83 -13.27 5.75
C ARG A 11 -2.89 -11.89 6.42
N VAL A 12 -2.68 -10.82 5.66
CA VAL A 12 -2.45 -9.45 6.19
C VAL A 12 -3.35 -8.42 5.53
N CYS A 13 -4.67 -8.65 5.59
CA CYS A 13 -5.64 -7.63 5.19
C CYS A 13 -5.50 -6.41 6.10
N PRO A 14 -5.23 -5.19 5.57
CA PRO A 14 -4.98 -4.02 6.40
C PRO A 14 -6.21 -3.61 7.21
N SER A 15 -7.42 -3.73 6.66
CA SER A 15 -8.66 -3.42 7.39
C SER A 15 -8.81 -4.27 8.65
N VAL A 16 -8.47 -5.55 8.58
CA VAL A 16 -8.54 -6.45 9.75
C VAL A 16 -7.35 -6.20 10.70
N THR A 17 -6.15 -6.09 10.15
CA THR A 17 -4.91 -6.01 10.95
C THR A 17 -4.82 -4.71 11.76
N MET A 18 -5.34 -3.60 11.19
CA MET A 18 -5.31 -2.29 11.82
C MET A 18 -6.65 -1.89 12.45
N GLY A 19 -7.68 -2.75 12.37
CA GLY A 19 -9.02 -2.46 12.88
C GLY A 19 -9.68 -1.25 12.21
N LEU A 20 -9.55 -1.15 10.89
CA LEU A 20 -10.07 -0.02 10.11
C LEU A 20 -11.50 -0.31 9.64
N GLU A 21 -12.37 0.66 9.85
CA GLU A 21 -13.73 0.68 9.36
C GLU A 21 -13.82 1.13 7.88
N PRO A 22 -14.89 0.76 7.16
CA PRO A 22 -15.12 1.24 5.81
C PRO A 22 -15.07 2.77 5.72
N GLY A 23 -14.20 3.28 4.85
CA GLY A 23 -14.02 4.72 4.63
C GLY A 23 -12.90 5.37 5.45
N GLU A 24 -12.22 4.64 6.35
CA GLU A 24 -11.09 5.21 7.12
C GLU A 24 -9.77 5.22 6.35
N ALA A 25 -9.60 4.28 5.41
CA ALA A 25 -8.35 4.13 4.66
C ALA A 25 -8.55 3.85 3.16
N PHE A 26 -7.84 4.62 2.33
CA PHE A 26 -7.62 4.31 0.93
C PHE A 26 -6.45 3.34 0.78
N THR A 27 -6.71 2.13 0.31
CA THR A 27 -5.73 1.03 0.40
C THR A 27 -5.18 0.64 -0.97
N VAL A 28 -3.85 0.48 -1.06
CA VAL A 28 -3.15 -0.15 -2.19
C VAL A 28 -2.50 -1.45 -1.71
N ARG A 29 -2.71 -2.53 -2.46
CA ARG A 29 -2.11 -3.84 -2.15
C ARG A 29 -1.30 -4.36 -3.33
N ASN A 30 -0.03 -4.67 -3.11
CA ASN A 30 0.83 -5.26 -4.11
C ASN A 30 1.85 -6.22 -3.47
N ILE A 31 2.62 -6.95 -4.29
CA ILE A 31 3.62 -7.89 -3.78
C ILE A 31 4.68 -7.11 -2.99
N ALA A 32 4.88 -7.52 -1.73
CA ALA A 32 5.83 -6.91 -0.80
C ALA A 32 5.60 -5.40 -0.52
N ASN A 33 4.35 -4.91 -0.63
CA ASN A 33 3.96 -3.56 -0.20
C ASN A 33 4.91 -2.46 -0.72
N MET A 34 5.35 -2.60 -1.97
CA MET A 34 6.38 -1.77 -2.56
C MET A 34 5.80 -0.45 -3.05
N VAL A 35 6.52 0.63 -2.76
CA VAL A 35 6.31 1.96 -3.32
C VAL A 35 7.50 2.28 -4.21
N PRO A 36 7.39 2.13 -5.54
CA PRO A 36 8.51 2.40 -6.44
C PRO A 36 8.78 3.91 -6.54
N ALA A 37 9.99 4.26 -7.00
CA ALA A 37 10.32 5.62 -7.35
C ALA A 37 9.37 6.16 -8.45
N TYR A 38 9.17 7.47 -8.46
CA TYR A 38 8.27 8.12 -9.40
C TYR A 38 8.64 7.82 -10.86
N CYS A 39 7.71 7.25 -11.61
CA CYS A 39 7.83 7.05 -13.04
C CYS A 39 6.44 7.05 -13.68
N LYS A 40 6.14 8.07 -14.49
CA LYS A 40 4.84 8.21 -15.17
C LYS A 40 4.48 7.03 -16.07
N ILE A 41 5.48 6.32 -16.61
CA ILE A 41 5.25 5.24 -17.58
C ILE A 41 5.22 3.88 -16.89
N LYS A 42 6.24 3.55 -16.07
CA LYS A 42 6.40 2.21 -15.50
C LYS A 42 5.55 1.96 -14.26
N HIS A 43 5.23 3.00 -13.50
CA HIS A 43 4.59 2.89 -12.17
C HIS A 43 3.34 3.74 -12.06
N ALA A 44 2.65 3.95 -13.19
CA ALA A 44 1.47 4.80 -13.28
C ALA A 44 0.39 4.41 -12.25
N GLY A 45 0.17 3.12 -11.98
CA GLY A 45 -0.84 2.67 -11.02
C GLY A 45 -0.55 3.08 -9.56
N VAL A 46 0.71 2.97 -9.10
CA VAL A 46 1.08 3.44 -7.75
C VAL A 46 1.10 4.97 -7.72
N GLY A 47 1.64 5.60 -8.76
CA GLY A 47 1.70 7.06 -8.86
C GLY A 47 0.31 7.70 -8.82
N SER A 48 -0.64 7.21 -9.61
CA SER A 48 -2.01 7.73 -9.65
C SER A 48 -2.77 7.48 -8.34
N ALA A 49 -2.54 6.34 -7.67
CA ALA A 49 -3.13 6.06 -6.37
C ALA A 49 -2.65 7.05 -5.30
N ILE A 50 -1.34 7.35 -5.26
CA ILE A 50 -0.78 8.35 -4.34
C ILE A 50 -1.30 9.75 -4.70
N GLU A 51 -1.26 10.12 -5.98
CA GLU A 51 -1.78 11.42 -6.44
C GLU A 51 -3.24 11.60 -6.07
N TYR A 52 -4.10 10.60 -6.28
CA TYR A 52 -5.50 10.67 -5.90
C TYR A 52 -5.69 10.77 -4.37
N ALA A 53 -5.01 9.91 -3.60
CA ALA A 53 -5.10 9.94 -2.14
C ALA A 53 -4.69 11.30 -1.55
N VAL A 54 -3.57 11.86 -2.03
CA VAL A 54 -3.02 13.12 -1.50
C VAL A 54 -3.75 14.33 -2.07
N CYS A 55 -3.92 14.42 -3.39
CA CYS A 55 -4.43 15.62 -4.05
C CYS A 55 -5.96 15.70 -4.04
N ALA A 56 -6.67 14.56 -4.13
CA ALA A 56 -8.13 14.55 -4.16
C ALA A 56 -8.74 14.21 -2.79
N LEU A 57 -8.33 13.10 -2.16
CA LEU A 57 -8.90 12.65 -0.89
C LEU A 57 -8.33 13.37 0.34
N LYS A 58 -7.21 14.08 0.18
CA LYS A 58 -6.53 14.83 1.26
C LYS A 58 -6.21 13.96 2.47
N VAL A 59 -5.71 12.73 2.22
CA VAL A 59 -5.24 11.86 3.31
C VAL A 59 -4.13 12.56 4.11
N GLU A 60 -4.15 12.39 5.42
CA GLU A 60 -3.23 13.07 6.34
C GLU A 60 -1.96 12.25 6.58
N LEU A 61 -2.05 10.94 6.38
CA LEU A 61 -0.98 10.00 6.67
C LEU A 61 -0.96 8.88 5.63
N ILE A 62 0.24 8.62 5.08
CA ILE A 62 0.53 7.45 4.26
C ILE A 62 1.31 6.46 5.12
N VAL A 63 0.80 5.24 5.26
CA VAL A 63 1.45 4.15 5.99
C VAL A 63 1.89 3.08 5.00
N VAL A 64 3.16 2.69 5.06
CA VAL A 64 3.69 1.52 4.35
C VAL A 64 3.93 0.42 5.36
N ILE A 65 3.09 -0.63 5.35
CA ILE A 65 3.15 -1.71 6.32
C ILE A 65 3.70 -2.99 5.69
N GLY A 66 4.88 -3.39 6.17
CA GLY A 66 5.46 -4.70 5.91
C GLY A 66 4.83 -5.81 6.75
N HIS A 67 5.26 -7.05 6.54
CA HIS A 67 4.80 -8.17 7.36
C HIS A 67 5.84 -9.29 7.50
N SER A 68 5.70 -10.09 8.55
CA SER A 68 6.54 -11.26 8.78
C SER A 68 6.39 -12.30 7.66
N ARG A 69 7.50 -12.95 7.30
CA ARG A 69 7.54 -14.05 6.31
C ARG A 69 6.94 -13.67 4.95
N CYS A 70 7.24 -12.46 4.47
CA CYS A 70 6.82 -11.99 3.16
C CYS A 70 7.48 -12.80 2.04
N GLY A 71 6.66 -13.43 1.18
CA GLY A 71 7.14 -14.20 0.03
C GLY A 71 7.89 -13.34 -0.99
N GLY A 72 7.43 -12.11 -1.24
CA GLY A 72 8.08 -11.19 -2.17
C GLY A 72 9.47 -10.75 -1.70
N ILE A 73 9.63 -10.45 -0.40
CA ILE A 73 10.95 -10.12 0.17
C ILE A 73 11.86 -11.36 0.22
N LYS A 74 11.31 -12.54 0.53
CA LYS A 74 12.08 -13.78 0.50
C LYS A 74 12.65 -14.05 -0.89
N ALA A 75 11.85 -13.86 -1.95
CA ALA A 75 12.28 -14.04 -3.34
C ALA A 75 13.28 -12.96 -3.80
N LEU A 76 13.24 -11.76 -3.22
CA LEU A 76 14.23 -10.72 -3.51
C LEU A 76 15.62 -11.05 -2.93
N LEU A 77 15.66 -11.75 -1.79
CA LEU A 77 16.90 -12.09 -1.07
C LEU A 77 17.50 -13.44 -1.48
N SER A 78 16.86 -14.18 -2.39
CA SER A 78 17.38 -15.43 -2.96
C SER A 78 18.22 -15.16 -4.20
#